data_AF-A0A251TCD6-F1
#
_entry.id   AF-A0A251TCD6-F1
#
_cell.length_a   1.000
_cell.length_b   1.000
_cell.length_c   1.000
_cell.angle_alpha   90.00
_cell.angle_beta   90.00
_cell.angle_gamma   90.00
#
_symmetry.space_group_name_H-M   'P 1'
#
loop_
_entity.id
_entity.type
_entity.pdbx_description
1 polymer ?
#
loop_
_entity_poly.entity_id
_entity_poly.type
_entity_poly.pdbx_seq_one_letter_code
_entity_poly.pdbx_strand_id
1 'polypeptide(L)'
;MAFANAVLRGDPRRFRVVGLVPCAIGGSGIREWSRGGRLFDGLTRRAAAAVQGGGEIRAVLWFQGERDTLNISDAELYKERLRKLFIDLRTDLKVPLLPVIQVCMFYNLYSLNSD
;
A
#
# COMPACT_ATOMS: atom_id res chain seq x y z
N MET A 1 0.00 -8.06 16.15
CA MET A 1 0.04 -6.81 15.35
C MET A 1 -1.33 -6.15 15.37
N ALA A 2 -1.42 -4.83 15.55
CA ALA A 2 -2.67 -4.12 15.87
C ALA A 2 -3.79 -4.34 14.84
N PHE A 3 -3.54 -4.11 13.55
CA PHE A 3 -4.53 -4.28 12.48
C PHE A 3 -5.09 -5.71 12.40
N ALA A 4 -4.21 -6.72 12.28
CA ALA A 4 -4.64 -8.12 12.17
C ALA A 4 -5.44 -8.57 13.42
N ASN A 5 -4.99 -8.17 14.61
CA ASN A 5 -5.69 -8.47 15.86
C ASN A 5 -7.07 -7.79 15.92
N ALA A 6 -7.18 -6.56 15.41
CA ALA A 6 -8.46 -5.85 15.34
C ALA A 6 -9.42 -6.52 14.35
N VAL A 7 -8.96 -6.94 13.17
CA VAL A 7 -9.76 -7.67 12.18
C VAL A 7 -10.29 -8.99 12.75
N LEU A 8 -9.41 -9.78 13.37
CA LEU A 8 -9.79 -11.06 13.98
C LEU A 8 -10.84 -10.90 15.09
N ARG A 9 -10.77 -9.82 15.87
CA ARG A 9 -11.76 -9.53 16.94
C ARG A 9 -13.06 -8.95 16.42
N GLY A 10 -13.01 -8.15 15.34
CA GLY A 10 -14.17 -7.44 14.82
C GLY A 10 -15.19 -8.37 14.15
N ASP A 11 -14.72 -9.40 13.43
CA ASP A 11 -15.59 -10.40 12.81
C ASP A 11 -14.94 -11.80 12.79
N PRO A 12 -14.92 -12.51 13.95
CA PRO A 12 -14.26 -13.80 14.08
C PRO A 12 -14.90 -14.92 13.23
N ARG A 13 -16.17 -14.76 12.85
CA ARG A 13 -16.90 -15.72 12.01
C ARG A 13 -16.50 -15.60 10.55
N ARG A 14 -16.21 -14.38 10.09
CA ARG A 14 -15.77 -14.09 8.73
C ARG A 14 -14.27 -14.30 8.53
N PHE A 15 -13.45 -14.00 9.54
CA PHE A 15 -12.00 -14.10 9.48
C PHE A 15 -11.47 -15.00 10.60
N ARG A 16 -11.20 -16.27 10.26
CA ARG A 16 -10.61 -17.24 11.20
C ARG A 16 -9.09 -17.14 11.29
N VAL A 17 -8.44 -16.77 10.19
CA VAL A 17 -7.00 -16.60 10.05
C VAL A 17 -6.75 -15.36 9.21
N VAL A 18 -5.77 -14.54 9.60
CA VAL A 18 -5.34 -13.37 8.84
C VAL A 18 -3.85 -13.52 8.50
N GLY A 19 -3.54 -13.57 7.22
CA GLY A 19 -2.17 -13.52 6.72
C GLY A 19 -1.75 -12.07 6.43
N LEU A 20 -0.51 -11.72 6.80
CA LEU A 20 0.09 -10.43 6.43
C LEU A 20 1.23 -10.69 5.44
N VAL A 21 1.22 -9.96 4.31
CA VAL A 21 2.26 -10.03 3.28
C VAL A 21 3.03 -8.71 3.31
N PRO A 22 4.09 -8.58 4.12
CA PRO A 22 4.84 -7.33 4.22
C PRO A 22 5.64 -7.11 2.94
N CYS A 23 5.50 -5.94 2.32
CA CYS A 23 6.24 -5.57 1.10
C CYS A 23 6.95 -4.22 1.22
N ALA A 24 6.67 -3.44 2.28
CA ALA A 24 7.17 -2.08 2.43
C ALA A 24 8.71 -2.01 2.45
N ILE A 25 9.26 -1.00 1.78
CA ILE A 25 10.69 -0.69 1.74
C ILE A 25 10.85 0.79 2.13
N GLY A 26 11.65 1.06 3.16
CA GLY A 26 11.89 2.42 3.63
C GLY A 26 12.63 3.26 2.58
N GLY A 27 12.30 4.56 2.53
CA GLY A 27 12.95 5.52 1.63
C GLY A 27 12.56 5.42 0.15
N SER A 28 11.66 4.51 -0.22
CA SER A 28 11.21 4.36 -1.61
C SER A 28 10.24 5.47 -2.04
N GLY A 29 10.40 5.98 -3.26
CA GLY A 29 9.45 6.89 -3.90
C GLY A 29 8.40 6.15 -4.74
N ILE A 30 7.27 6.79 -5.05
CA ILE A 30 6.15 6.18 -5.79
C ILE A 30 6.57 5.66 -7.18
N ARG A 31 7.60 6.26 -7.79
CA ARG A 31 8.15 5.82 -9.09
C ARG A 31 8.66 4.37 -9.04
N GLU A 32 9.29 3.96 -7.94
CA GLU A 32 9.82 2.60 -7.77
C GLU A 32 8.71 1.54 -7.65
N TRP A 33 7.51 2.00 -7.29
CA TRP A 33 6.29 1.19 -7.18
C TRP A 33 5.47 1.18 -8.47
N SER A 34 5.91 1.83 -9.54
CA SER A 34 5.22 1.75 -10.83
C SER A 34 5.37 0.34 -11.43
N ARG A 35 4.37 -0.09 -12.22
CA ARG A 35 4.40 -1.39 -12.92
C ARG A 35 5.69 -1.57 -13.73
N GLY A 36 6.32 -2.73 -13.62
CA GLY A 36 7.65 -3.01 -14.20
C GLY A 36 8.83 -2.51 -13.35
N GLY A 37 8.55 -1.80 -12.26
CA GLY A 37 9.53 -1.44 -11.24
C GLY A 37 9.83 -2.60 -10.29
N ARG A 38 11.07 -2.67 -9.80
CA ARG A 38 11.55 -3.76 -8.93
C ARG A 38 10.68 -3.98 -7.70
N LEU A 39 10.16 -2.91 -7.08
CA LEU A 39 9.36 -3.01 -5.86
C LEU A 39 7.94 -3.49 -6.16
N PHE A 40 7.34 -3.00 -7.26
CA PHE A 40 6.05 -3.49 -7.73
C PHE A 40 6.11 -4.99 -8.05
N ASP A 41 7.11 -5.43 -8.80
CA ASP A 41 7.30 -6.84 -9.15
C ASP A 41 7.59 -7.71 -7.92
N GLY A 42 8.30 -7.16 -6.93
CA GLY A 42 8.49 -7.79 -5.64
C GLY A 42 7.16 -8.01 -4.91
N LEU A 43 6.31 -6.98 -4.87
CA LEU A 43 4.98 -7.04 -4.25
C LEU A 43 4.08 -8.06 -4.93
N THR A 44 3.95 -8.01 -6.27
CA THR A 44 3.06 -8.92 -7.01
C THR A 44 3.50 -10.38 -6.87
N ARG A 45 4.81 -10.67 -6.91
CA ARG A 45 5.33 -12.02 -6.65
C ARG A 45 5.01 -12.51 -5.23
N ARG A 46 5.19 -11.66 -4.22
CA ARG A 46 4.89 -12.03 -2.82
C ARG A 46 3.39 -12.26 -2.62
N ALA A 47 2.54 -11.44 -3.23
CA ALA A 47 1.09 -11.63 -3.20
C ALA A 47 0.67 -12.92 -3.90
N ALA A 48 1.25 -13.24 -5.06
CA ALA A 48 1.01 -14.50 -5.76
C ALA A 48 1.42 -15.72 -4.92
N ALA A 49 2.59 -15.67 -4.27
CA ALA A 49 3.02 -16.75 -3.38
C ALA A 49 2.08 -16.92 -2.17
N ALA A 50 1.58 -15.82 -1.60
CA ALA A 50 0.71 -15.86 -0.42
C ALA A 50 -0.64 -16.55 -0.68
N VAL A 51 -1.15 -16.53 -1.91
CA VAL A 51 -2.42 -17.19 -2.27
C VAL A 51 -2.26 -18.65 -2.71
N GLN A 52 -1.03 -19.14 -2.92
CA GLN A 52 -0.80 -20.54 -3.33
C GLN A 52 -1.35 -21.56 -2.33
N GLY A 53 -1.44 -21.19 -1.05
CA GLY A 53 -2.05 -22.01 0.01
C GLY A 53 -3.58 -21.95 0.10
N GLY A 54 -4.26 -21.40 -0.91
CA GLY A 54 -5.72 -21.24 -0.93
C GLY A 54 -6.23 -20.00 -0.19
N GLY A 55 -5.34 -19.07 0.15
CA GLY A 55 -5.69 -17.76 0.72
C GLY A 55 -6.26 -16.80 -0.33
N GLU A 56 -6.91 -15.74 0.12
CA GLU A 56 -7.47 -14.69 -0.73
C GLU A 56 -6.90 -13.33 -0.35
N ILE A 57 -6.52 -12.51 -1.33
CA ILE A 57 -6.11 -11.12 -1.08
C ILE A 57 -7.35 -10.27 -0.79
N ARG A 58 -7.50 -9.85 0.46
CA ARG A 58 -8.68 -9.09 0.93
C ARG A 58 -8.54 -7.57 0.85
N ALA A 59 -7.33 -7.04 0.98
CA ALA A 59 -7.06 -5.61 0.92
C ALA A 59 -5.55 -5.35 0.74
N VAL A 60 -5.23 -4.14 0.32
CA VAL A 60 -3.88 -3.57 0.40
C VAL A 60 -3.88 -2.45 1.43
N LEU A 61 -2.95 -2.51 2.37
CA LEU A 61 -2.63 -1.39 3.26
C LEU A 61 -1.49 -0.61 2.63
N TRP A 62 -1.72 0.67 2.33
CA TRP A 62 -0.74 1.53 1.67
C TRP A 62 -0.39 2.72 2.56
N PHE A 63 0.87 2.81 2.96
CA PHE A 63 1.39 3.99 3.65
C PHE A 63 2.76 4.32 3.06
N GLN A 64 2.78 5.39 2.26
CA GLN A 64 3.95 5.90 1.59
C GLN A 64 3.65 7.35 1.16
N GLY A 65 4.69 8.13 0.93
CA GLY A 65 4.65 9.44 0.27
C GLY A 65 5.73 10.38 0.77
N GLU A 66 6.42 10.04 1.87
CA GLU A 66 7.43 10.85 2.54
C GLU A 66 8.55 11.22 1.57
N ARG A 67 8.97 10.26 0.74
CA ARG A 67 10.06 10.45 -0.21
C ARG A 67 9.68 11.38 -1.36
N ASP A 68 8.41 11.37 -1.77
CA ASP A 68 7.91 12.12 -2.93
C ASP A 68 7.66 13.61 -2.58
N THR A 69 7.73 14.01 -1.32
CA THR A 69 7.63 15.43 -0.92
C THR A 69 8.95 16.19 -1.03
N LEU A 70 10.07 15.51 -1.29
CA LEU A 70 11.40 16.13 -1.30
C LEU A 70 11.62 17.08 -2.49
N ASN A 71 10.82 16.97 -3.56
CA ASN A 71 10.82 17.93 -4.65
C ASN A 71 9.38 18.16 -5.14
N ILE A 72 9.13 19.38 -5.63
CA ILE A 72 7.77 19.81 -6.01
C ILE A 72 7.21 18.97 -7.16
N SER A 73 8.04 18.60 -8.14
CA SER A 73 7.60 17.83 -9.31
C SER A 73 7.10 16.43 -8.95
N ASP A 74 7.71 15.76 -7.97
CA ASP A 74 7.25 14.46 -7.49
C ASP A 74 5.98 14.58 -6.67
N ALA A 75 5.88 15.63 -5.85
CA ALA A 75 4.69 15.91 -5.06
C ALA A 75 3.46 16.19 -5.95
N GLU A 76 3.62 17.01 -6.99
CA GLU A 76 2.56 17.34 -7.95
C GLU A 76 2.07 16.10 -8.73
N LEU A 77 2.98 15.20 -9.10
CA LEU A 77 2.67 13.97 -9.83
C LEU A 77 2.22 12.80 -8.94
N TYR A 78 2.33 12.95 -7.61
CA TYR A 78 2.09 11.86 -6.66
C TYR A 78 0.69 11.27 -6.80
N LYS A 79 -0.34 12.12 -6.85
CA LYS A 79 -1.75 11.68 -6.94
C LYS A 79 -2.00 10.84 -8.19
N GLU A 80 -1.45 11.24 -9.33
CA GLU A 80 -1.63 10.52 -10.58
C GLU A 80 -0.93 9.15 -10.53
N ARG A 81 0.33 9.13 -10.09
CA ARG A 81 1.13 7.91 -9.96
C ARG A 81 0.51 6.93 -8.97
N LEU A 82 -0.01 7.43 -7.85
CA LEU A 82 -0.71 6.64 -6.85
C LEU A 82 -2.00 6.01 -7.42
N ARG A 83 -2.80 6.80 -8.15
CA ARG A 83 -3.99 6.28 -8.83
C ARG A 83 -3.63 5.19 -9.82
N LYS A 84 -2.56 5.39 -10.60
CA LYS A 84 -2.05 4.39 -11.55
C LYS A 84 -1.60 3.12 -10.84
N LEU A 85 -0.84 3.22 -9.74
CA LEU A 85 -0.44 2.09 -8.91
C LEU A 85 -1.66 1.25 -8.48
N PHE A 86 -2.74 1.88 -7.99
CA PHE A 86 -3.91 1.13 -7.54
C PHE A 86 -4.65 0.41 -8.67
N ILE A 87 -4.69 1.00 -9.87
CA ILE A 87 -5.22 0.34 -11.06
C ILE A 87 -4.34 -0.85 -11.43
N ASP A 88 -3.03 -0.63 -11.53
CA ASP A 88 -2.06 -1.68 -11.89
C ASP A 88 -2.11 -2.85 -10.88
N LEU A 89 -2.23 -2.58 -9.58
CA LEU A 89 -2.41 -3.60 -8.54
C LEU A 89 -3.70 -4.41 -8.72
N ARG A 90 -4.84 -3.75 -8.98
CA ARG A 90 -6.12 -4.44 -9.22
C ARG A 90 -6.04 -5.36 -10.43
N THR A 91 -5.39 -4.90 -11.49
CA THR A 91 -5.18 -5.67 -12.72
C THR A 91 -4.26 -6.86 -12.46
N ASP A 92 -3.06 -6.66 -11.90
CA ASP A 92 -2.04 -7.71 -11.80
C ASP A 92 -2.33 -8.72 -10.68
N LEU A 93 -3.02 -8.30 -9.63
CA LEU A 93 -3.53 -9.22 -8.60
C LEU A 93 -4.85 -9.88 -9.02
N LYS A 94 -5.46 -9.48 -10.15
CA LYS A 94 -6.73 -9.99 -10.66
C LYS A 94 -7.89 -9.84 -9.68
N VAL A 95 -7.91 -8.73 -8.93
CA VAL A 95 -8.98 -8.38 -7.98
C VAL A 95 -9.51 -6.99 -8.35
N PRO A 96 -10.49 -6.87 -9.26
CA PRO A 96 -10.94 -5.58 -9.80
C PRO A 96 -11.46 -4.60 -8.73
N LEU A 97 -12.08 -5.13 -7.67
CA LEU A 97 -12.64 -4.37 -6.56
C LEU A 97 -11.73 -4.38 -5.33
N LEU A 98 -10.42 -4.62 -5.49
CA LEU A 98 -9.49 -4.68 -4.37
C LEU A 98 -9.58 -3.42 -3.51
N PRO A 99 -9.96 -3.55 -2.22
CA PRO A 99 -9.91 -2.46 -1.27
C PRO A 99 -8.47 -2.03 -1.06
N VAL A 100 -8.23 -0.71 -1.15
CA VAL A 100 -6.96 -0.10 -0.80
C VAL A 100 -7.21 0.89 0.33
N ILE A 101 -6.60 0.64 1.48
CA ILE A 101 -6.66 1.52 2.64
C ILE A 101 -5.36 2.32 2.64
N GLN A 102 -5.44 3.57 2.19
CA GLN A 102 -4.30 4.47 2.14
C GLN A 102 -4.23 5.35 3.40
N VAL A 103 -3.02 5.66 3.85
CA VAL A 103 -2.78 6.64 4.90
C VAL A 103 -2.40 7.98 4.26
N CYS A 104 -3.12 9.04 4.61
CA CYS A 104 -2.74 10.40 4.25
C CYS A 104 -1.73 10.91 5.28
N MET A 105 -0.59 11.43 4.80
CA MET A 105 0.37 12.09 5.67
C MET A 105 -0.17 13.44 6.10
N PHE A 106 -0.31 13.62 7.41
CA PHE A 106 -0.59 14.90 8.02
C PHE A 106 0.70 15.40 8.68
N TYR A 107 1.29 16.46 8.15
CA TYR A 107 2.26 17.24 8.91
C TYR A 107 1.52 18.38 9.61
N ASN A 108 1.79 18.53 10.90
CA ASN A 108 1.24 19.63 11.69
C ASN A 108 1.88 20.94 11.19
N LEU A 109 1.10 21.78 10.50
CA LEU A 109 1.55 23.05 9.91
C LEU A 109 2.03 24.09 10.95
N TYR A 110 1.92 23.79 12.26
CA TYR A 110 2.34 24.70 13.33
C TYR A 110 3.85 24.80 13.54
N SER A 111 4.69 23.99 12.88
CA SER A 111 6.15 24.06 13.04
C SER A 111 6.87 24.94 12.00
N LEU A 112 6.14 25.62 11.11
CA LEU A 112 6.71 26.47 10.04
C LEU A 112 6.50 27.98 10.24
N ASN A 113 5.94 28.41 11.37
CA ASN A 113 5.77 29.83 11.72
C ASN A 113 6.57 30.21 12.98
N SER A 114 7.73 29.59 13.20
CA SER A 114 8.65 29.96 14.28
C SER A 114 10.00 30.32 13.67
N ASP A 115 10.02 31.40 12.88
CA ASP A 115 11.19 32.21 12.55
C ASP A 115 10.75 33.68 12.58
#